data_AF-A0A1V4I3K9-F1
#
_entry.id   AF-A0A1V4I3K9-F1
#
_cell.length_a   1.000
_cell.length_b   1.000
_cell.length_c   1.000
_cell.angle_alpha   90.00
_cell.angle_beta   90.00
_cell.angle_gamma   90.00
#
_symmetry.space_group_name_H-M   'P 1'
#
loop_
_entity.id
_entity.type
_entity.pdbx_description
1 polymer ?
#
loop_
_entity_poly.entity_id
_entity_poly.type
_entity_poly.pdbx_seq_one_letter_code
_entity_poly.pdbx_strand_id
1 'polypeptide(L)'
;MRESGWTPSIVPNDRDHTIYLVLDSYKSGSVWHQTDVDRTDLEAVIMGMLEGRYQNPVRVVGFNTSEKWSEDVSADVAHEVRRRCDLQLRDVPFYLEEFVERHEGRYHDMQLPLPIRLV
;
A
#
# COMPACT_ATOMS: atom_id res chain seq x y z
N MET A 1 2.53 14.94 -40.44
CA MET A 1 2.75 15.70 -39.19
C MET A 1 2.48 14.73 -38.05
N ARG A 2 3.51 14.37 -37.27
CA ARG A 2 3.40 13.43 -36.14
C ARG A 2 3.58 14.18 -34.83
N GLU A 3 2.85 13.71 -33.83
CA GLU A 3 2.27 14.41 -32.70
C GLU A 3 3.29 15.09 -31.76
N SER A 4 2.85 16.23 -31.25
CA SER A 4 3.52 17.11 -30.30
C SER A 4 3.99 16.35 -29.06
N GLY A 5 5.28 16.51 -28.74
CA GLY A 5 5.94 15.95 -27.58
C GLY A 5 5.26 16.37 -26.29
N TRP A 6 4.52 15.43 -25.69
CA TRP A 6 4.04 15.55 -24.32
C TRP A 6 5.26 15.68 -23.41
N THR A 7 5.48 16.88 -22.87
CA THR A 7 6.40 17.10 -21.76
C THR A 7 5.58 17.14 -20.49
N PRO A 8 5.76 16.19 -19.56
CA PRO A 8 5.02 16.21 -18.31
C PRO A 8 5.36 17.48 -17.51
N SER A 9 4.37 18.05 -16.84
CA SER A 9 4.53 19.21 -15.97
C SER A 9 5.54 18.93 -14.86
N ILE A 10 6.45 19.87 -14.59
CA ILE A 10 7.45 19.82 -13.51
C ILE A 10 7.02 20.63 -12.28
N VAL A 11 5.82 21.21 -12.31
CA VAL A 11 5.24 21.93 -11.18
C VAL A 11 4.81 20.90 -10.13
N PRO A 12 5.30 20.96 -8.88
CA PRO A 12 4.74 20.17 -7.79
C PRO A 12 3.26 20.53 -7.68
N ASN A 13 2.39 19.58 -8.01
CA ASN A 13 0.96 19.76 -7.86
C ASN A 13 0.61 19.32 -6.44
N ASP A 14 -0.28 20.02 -5.75
CA ASP A 14 -0.84 19.59 -4.45
C ASP A 14 -1.73 18.33 -4.57
N ARG A 15 -1.55 17.58 -5.66
CA ARG A 15 -2.13 16.28 -6.03
C ARG A 15 -1.07 15.19 -6.14
N ASP A 16 0.18 15.50 -5.82
CA ASP A 16 1.33 14.60 -5.84
C ASP A 16 1.34 13.73 -4.57
N HIS A 17 0.22 13.05 -4.32
CA HIS A 17 0.08 12.13 -3.20
C HIS A 17 0.36 10.70 -3.66
N THR A 18 1.04 9.93 -2.82
CA THR A 18 1.22 8.51 -3.04
C THR A 18 -0.16 7.84 -3.10
N ILE A 19 -0.40 7.12 -4.19
CA ILE A 19 -1.62 6.36 -4.43
C ILE A 19 -1.36 4.90 -4.05
N TYR A 20 -2.29 4.33 -3.30
CA TYR A 20 -2.26 2.94 -2.86
C TYR A 20 -3.40 2.16 -3.54
N LEU A 21 -3.04 1.08 -4.21
CA LEU A 21 -4.00 0.16 -4.84
C LEU A 21 -3.96 -1.19 -4.14
N VAL A 22 -5.13 -1.75 -3.90
CA VAL A 22 -5.28 -3.06 -3.27
C VAL A 22 -5.72 -4.09 -4.31
N LEU A 23 -4.94 -5.16 -4.43
CA LEU A 23 -5.32 -6.37 -5.14
C LEU A 23 -6.04 -7.30 -4.17
N ASP A 24 -7.25 -7.67 -4.51
CA ASP A 24 -8.11 -8.54 -3.70
C ASP A 24 -8.43 -9.81 -4.50
N SER A 25 -8.44 -10.96 -3.83
CA SER A 25 -8.49 -12.26 -4.47
C SER A 25 -9.78 -13.01 -4.17
N TYR A 26 -10.55 -13.28 -5.22
CA TYR A 26 -11.80 -14.01 -5.17
C TYR A 26 -11.65 -15.37 -5.85
N LYS A 27 -12.60 -16.29 -5.61
CA LYS A 27 -12.62 -17.60 -6.29
C LYS A 27 -12.72 -17.46 -7.82
N SER A 28 -13.29 -16.37 -8.31
CA SER A 28 -13.44 -16.04 -9.73
C SER A 28 -12.21 -15.35 -10.33
N GLY A 29 -11.18 -15.07 -9.53
CA GLY A 29 -9.97 -14.34 -9.94
C GLY A 29 -9.68 -13.14 -9.03
N SER A 30 -8.55 -12.50 -9.27
CA SER A 30 -8.11 -11.33 -8.51
C SER A 30 -8.42 -10.03 -9.23
N VAL A 31 -8.77 -8.99 -8.47
CA VAL A 31 -9.15 -7.67 -9.00
C VAL A 31 -8.40 -6.57 -8.26
N TRP A 32 -7.97 -5.55 -9.02
CA TRP A 32 -7.56 -4.28 -8.44
C TRP A 32 -8.83 -3.50 -8.11
N HIS A 33 -8.98 -3.12 -6.84
CA HIS A 33 -10.16 -2.38 -6.43
C HIS A 33 -10.20 -1.00 -7.07
N GLN A 34 -11.38 -0.64 -7.57
CA GLN A 34 -11.65 0.74 -7.95
C GLN A 34 -11.80 1.55 -6.66
N THR A 35 -10.85 2.46 -6.45
CA THR A 35 -10.85 3.35 -5.29
C THR A 35 -11.29 4.75 -5.73
N ASP A 36 -12.06 5.42 -4.88
CA ASP A 36 -12.37 6.85 -5.06
C ASP A 36 -11.06 7.66 -5.07
N VAL A 37 -10.96 8.66 -5.93
CA VAL A 37 -9.75 9.48 -6.11
C VAL A 37 -9.33 10.14 -4.80
N ASP A 38 -10.29 10.46 -3.94
CA ASP A 38 -10.02 11.10 -2.65
C ASP A 38 -9.76 10.09 -1.51
N ARG A 39 -9.69 8.78 -1.82
CA ARG A 39 -9.52 7.70 -0.84
C ARG A 39 -8.41 6.72 -1.20
N THR A 40 -7.45 7.19 -1.99
CA THR A 40 -6.29 6.40 -2.43
C THR A 40 -5.09 6.52 -1.51
N ASP A 41 -5.11 7.37 -0.49
CA ASP A 41 -4.01 7.49 0.45
C ASP A 41 -3.93 6.30 1.42
N LEU A 42 -2.81 6.21 2.14
CA LEU A 42 -2.52 5.09 3.03
C LEU A 42 -3.57 4.94 4.15
N GLU A 43 -4.02 6.06 4.72
CA GLU A 43 -5.00 6.05 5.82
C GLU A 43 -6.33 5.48 5.33
N ALA A 44 -6.81 5.96 4.18
CA ALA A 44 -8.05 5.49 3.58
C ALA A 44 -8.01 3.99 3.24
N VAL A 45 -6.88 3.49 2.74
CA VAL A 45 -6.69 2.05 2.46
C VAL A 45 -6.71 1.22 3.74
N ILE A 46 -5.96 1.62 4.78
CA ILE A 46 -5.91 0.88 6.04
C ILE A 46 -7.27 0.88 6.73
N MET A 47 -7.96 2.01 6.76
CA MET A 47 -9.32 2.07 7.29
C MET A 47 -10.27 1.22 6.46
N GLY A 48 -10.17 1.23 5.13
CA GLY A 48 -10.93 0.36 4.25
C GLY A 48 -10.68 -1.13 4.51
N MET A 49 -9.43 -1.52 4.80
CA MET A 49 -9.09 -2.86 5.27
C MET A 49 -9.79 -3.18 6.58
N LEU A 50 -9.64 -2.35 7.62
CA LEU A 50 -10.23 -2.60 8.94
C LEU A 50 -11.77 -2.59 8.95
N GLU A 51 -12.39 -1.88 8.00
CA GLU A 51 -13.84 -1.82 7.77
C GLU A 51 -14.36 -3.00 6.91
N GLY A 52 -13.49 -3.83 6.35
CA GLY A 52 -13.87 -4.99 5.54
C GLY A 52 -14.29 -4.66 4.11
N ARG A 53 -13.81 -3.54 3.54
CA ARG A 53 -14.03 -3.20 2.11
C ARG A 53 -13.29 -4.14 1.16
N TYR A 54 -12.24 -4.79 1.65
CA TYR A 54 -11.47 -5.80 0.94
C TYR A 54 -11.73 -7.15 1.60
N GLN A 55 -12.15 -8.15 0.83
CA GLN A 55 -12.58 -9.45 1.37
C GLN A 55 -11.41 -10.42 1.58
N ASN A 56 -10.37 -10.32 0.76
CA ASN A 56 -9.18 -11.15 0.80
C ASN A 56 -7.99 -10.42 0.13
N PRO A 57 -7.52 -9.30 0.72
CA PRO A 57 -6.42 -8.54 0.15
C PRO A 57 -5.17 -9.42 0.07
N VAL A 58 -4.49 -9.40 -1.07
CA VAL A 58 -3.27 -10.20 -1.29
C VAL A 58 -2.04 -9.36 -1.56
N ARG A 59 -2.22 -8.14 -2.07
CA ARG A 59 -1.14 -7.19 -2.34
C ARG A 59 -1.62 -5.75 -2.24
N VAL A 60 -0.77 -4.87 -1.72
CA VAL A 60 -0.92 -3.42 -1.80
C VAL A 60 0.27 -2.84 -2.55
N VAL A 61 0.00 -2.07 -3.59
CA VAL A 61 1.02 -1.35 -4.35
C VAL A 61 0.87 0.14 -4.10
N GLY A 62 1.95 0.75 -3.62
CA GLY A 62 2.09 2.19 -3.56
C GLY A 62 2.77 2.68 -4.83
N PHE A 63 2.36 3.83 -5.34
CA PHE A 63 3.13 4.55 -6.34
C PHE A 63 3.00 6.05 -6.19
N ASN A 64 4.07 6.75 -6.54
CA ASN A 64 4.09 8.19 -6.61
C ASN A 64 4.77 8.60 -7.92
N THR A 65 4.00 9.22 -8.81
CA THR A 65 4.49 9.61 -10.13
C THR A 65 5.39 10.84 -10.11
N SER A 66 5.26 11.72 -9.11
CA SER A 66 6.12 12.90 -8.97
C SER A 66 7.49 12.50 -8.42
N GLU A 67 7.52 11.57 -7.46
CA GLU A 67 8.73 11.01 -6.87
C GLU A 67 9.32 9.84 -7.67
N LYS A 68 8.60 9.37 -8.70
CA LYS A 68 9.02 8.34 -9.66
C LYS A 68 9.31 6.97 -9.05
N TRP A 69 8.44 6.53 -8.14
CA TRP A 69 8.53 5.18 -7.57
C TRP A 69 7.20 4.44 -7.65
N SER A 70 7.30 3.11 -7.66
CA SER A 70 6.17 2.18 -7.51
C SER A 70 6.69 0.89 -6.88
N GLU A 71 6.11 0.51 -5.75
CA GLU A 71 6.61 -0.61 -4.94
C GLU A 71 5.46 -1.42 -4.33
N ASP A 72 5.72 -2.70 -4.08
CA ASP A 72 4.85 -3.58 -3.30
C ASP A 72 5.06 -3.27 -1.80
N VAL A 73 4.13 -2.53 -1.22
CA VAL A 73 4.15 -2.03 0.17
C VAL A 73 3.31 -2.92 1.09
N SER A 74 3.00 -4.14 0.68
CA SER A 74 2.10 -5.03 1.44
C SER A 74 2.60 -5.31 2.86
N ALA A 75 3.91 -5.40 3.05
CA ALA A 75 4.50 -5.67 4.36
C ALA A 75 4.32 -4.48 5.31
N ASP A 76 4.59 -3.26 4.84
CA ASP A 76 4.41 -2.02 5.60
C ASP A 76 2.94 -1.88 6.03
N VAL A 77 2.02 -2.14 5.10
CA VAL A 77 0.57 -2.08 5.36
C VAL A 77 0.13 -3.16 6.35
N ALA A 78 0.63 -4.39 6.21
CA ALA A 78 0.33 -5.48 7.15
C ALA A 78 0.74 -5.13 8.58
N HIS A 79 1.94 -4.55 8.76
CA HIS A 79 2.40 -4.12 10.07
C HIS A 79 1.54 -3.00 10.65
N GLU A 80 1.16 -2.01 9.86
CA GLU A 80 0.33 -0.92 10.38
C GLU A 80 -1.08 -1.40 10.73
N VAL A 81 -1.66 -2.33 9.95
CA VAL A 81 -2.93 -3.00 10.29
C VAL A 81 -2.82 -3.71 11.64
N ARG A 82 -1.79 -4.55 11.85
CA ARG A 82 -1.54 -5.22 13.13
C ARG A 82 -1.39 -4.21 14.26
N ARG A 83 -0.49 -3.24 14.08
CA ARG A 83 -0.18 -2.23 15.07
C ARG A 83 -1.43 -1.48 15.54
N ARG A 84 -2.34 -1.13 14.62
CA ARG A 84 -3.61 -0.47 14.97
C ARG A 84 -4.57 -1.39 15.72
N CYS A 85 -4.63 -2.67 15.37
CA CYS A 85 -5.43 -3.65 16.10
C CYS A 85 -4.91 -3.80 17.54
N ASP A 86 -3.59 -3.93 17.72
CA ASP A 86 -2.94 -4.03 19.03
C ASP A 86 -3.20 -2.78 19.88
N LEU A 87 -3.09 -1.58 19.30
CA LEU A 87 -3.38 -0.31 19.98
C LEU A 87 -4.84 -0.19 20.43
N GLN A 88 -5.76 -0.84 19.71
CA GLN A 88 -7.19 -0.89 20.04
C GLN A 88 -7.55 -2.10 20.93
N LEU A 89 -6.56 -2.89 21.35
CA LEU A 89 -6.75 -4.12 22.13
C LEU A 89 -7.74 -5.09 21.47
N ARG A 90 -7.66 -5.23 20.15
CA ARG A 90 -8.48 -6.14 19.36
C ARG A 90 -7.62 -7.04 18.50
N ASP A 91 -8.16 -8.20 18.15
CA ASP A 91 -7.53 -9.08 17.17
C ASP A 91 -7.65 -8.48 15.75
N VAL A 92 -6.72 -8.92 14.88
CA VAL A 92 -6.81 -8.65 13.44
C VAL A 92 -8.07 -9.36 12.90
N PRO A 93 -8.91 -8.69 12.10
CA PRO A 93 -10.08 -9.33 11.50
C PRO A 93 -9.72 -10.58 10.69
N PHE A 94 -10.54 -11.63 10.79
CA PHE A 94 -10.28 -12.93 10.14
C PHE A 94 -9.95 -12.83 8.63
N TYR A 95 -10.56 -11.89 7.92
CA TYR A 95 -10.36 -11.68 6.49
C TYR A 95 -9.04 -10.96 6.15
N LEU A 96 -8.32 -10.46 7.15
CA LEU A 96 -6.98 -9.86 7.03
C LEU A 96 -5.89 -10.75 7.64
N GLU A 97 -6.21 -11.78 8.41
CA GLU A 97 -5.23 -12.65 9.07
C GLU A 97 -4.22 -13.21 8.06
N GLU A 98 -4.70 -13.80 6.96
CA GLU A 98 -3.84 -14.37 5.92
C GLU A 98 -2.98 -13.31 5.22
N PHE A 99 -3.49 -12.10 5.03
CA PHE A 99 -2.71 -10.99 4.47
C PHE A 99 -1.58 -10.58 5.42
N VAL A 100 -1.92 -10.40 6.70
CA VAL A 100 -0.98 -9.95 7.72
C VAL A 100 0.09 -11.00 7.97
N GLU A 101 -0.28 -12.27 8.20
CA GLU A 101 0.66 -13.37 8.43
C GLU A 101 1.63 -13.57 7.25
N ARG A 102 1.13 -13.47 6.02
CA ARG A 102 1.95 -13.63 4.81
C ARG A 102 3.06 -12.58 4.70
N HIS A 103 2.79 -11.35 5.13
CA HIS A 103 3.67 -10.21 4.86
C HIS A 103 4.44 -9.72 6.09
N GLU A 104 4.00 -10.00 7.32
CA GLU A 104 4.76 -9.72 8.55
C GLU A 104 6.11 -10.47 8.59
N GLY A 105 6.17 -11.68 8.02
CA GLY A 105 7.42 -12.46 7.93
C GLY A 105 8.49 -11.84 7.02
N ARG A 106 8.12 -10.90 6.13
CA ARG A 106 9.04 -10.32 5.13
C ARG A 106 9.80 -9.09 5.64
N TYR A 107 9.33 -8.45 6.70
CA TYR A 107 10.01 -7.29 7.30
C TYR A 107 11.23 -7.67 8.13
N HIS A 108 11.27 -8.90 8.64
CA HIS A 108 12.44 -9.44 9.31
C HIS A 108 13.65 -9.60 8.37
N ASP A 109 13.42 -9.64 7.04
CA ASP A 109 14.49 -9.79 6.05
C ASP A 109 15.02 -8.45 5.49
N MET A 110 14.38 -7.30 5.80
CA MET A 110 14.75 -6.00 5.19
C MET A 110 15.48 -5.01 6.11
N GLN A 111 15.69 -5.32 7.39
CA GLN A 111 16.50 -4.44 8.24
C GLN A 111 18.00 -4.75 8.08
N LEU A 112 18.58 -4.32 6.96
CA LEU A 112 20.04 -4.26 6.83
C LEU A 112 20.58 -3.11 7.69
N PRO A 113 21.63 -3.32 8.52
CA PRO A 113 22.27 -2.25 9.24
C PRO A 113 22.86 -1.25 8.24
N LEU A 114 22.48 0.03 8.37
CA LEU A 114 23.09 1.11 7.60
C LEU A 114 24.61 1.09 7.86
N PRO A 115 25.48 1.05 6.84
CA PRO A 115 26.90 1.19 7.06
C PRO A 115 27.17 2.60 7.60
N ILE A 116 27.43 2.69 8.90
CA ILE A 116 27.94 3.89 9.55
C ILE A 116 29.29 4.20 8.91
N ARG A 117 29.36 5.26 8.09
CA ARG A 117 30.64 5.86 7.73
C ARG A 117 31.15 6.62 8.93
N LEU A 118 32.05 6.01 9.71
CA LEU A 118 32.96 6.76 10.55
C LEU A 118 33.91 7.54 9.64
N VAL A 119 33.92 8.86 9.79
CA VAL A 119 34.91 9.78 9.22
C VAL A 119 36.17 9.73 10.07
#